data_AF-A0AAU6HFC3-F1
#
_entry.id   AF-A0AAU6HFC3-F1
#
_cell.length_a   1.000
_cell.length_b   1.000
_cell.length_c   1.000
_cell.angle_alpha   90.00
_cell.angle_beta   90.00
_cell.angle_gamma   90.00
#
_symmetry.space_group_name_H-M   'P 1'
#
loop_
_entity.id
_entity.type
_entity.pdbx_description
1 polymer ?
#
loop_
_entity_poly.entity_id
_entity_poly.type
_entity_poly.pdbx_seq_one_letter_code
_entity_poly.pdbx_strand_id
1 'polypeptide(L)'
;MTFGFAPPPHVSLPVSADSAARLGRMLVPAEWASAGIPLLRNPREVVADLHERHRPGSSTAIVAVLDTQDRVTASASFTELAAVPDGWEFRNVLLAHLRRVIPHDLRLRAPVRTAVLLYCREGEPRWTETDGAWMWGLRDACTLHGLRCGAYITLTPERWQVLGEVRGGRRPRPPSAGLPVPEPRRPETGRTEARRLTAARPEAPRTGTNAAVLQNRPFPRRAGGTPEAHRHTAAR
;
A
#
# COMPACT_ATOMS: atom_id res chain seq x y z
N MET A 1 -56.86 -20.77 3.74
CA MET A 1 -56.48 -19.42 3.29
C MET A 1 -55.06 -19.52 2.73
N THR A 2 -54.88 -19.38 1.42
CA THR A 2 -53.55 -19.44 0.79
C THR A 2 -53.16 -18.01 0.40
N PHE A 3 -52.12 -17.49 1.05
CA PHE A 3 -51.52 -16.21 0.67
C PHE A 3 -50.63 -16.45 -0.55
N GLY A 4 -51.06 -15.94 -1.71
CA GLY A 4 -50.23 -15.89 -2.91
C GLY A 4 -49.17 -14.82 -2.78
N PHE A 5 -47.90 -15.22 -2.72
CA PHE A 5 -46.78 -14.28 -2.89
C PHE A 5 -46.67 -13.94 -4.37
N ALA A 6 -47.02 -12.70 -4.73
CA ALA A 6 -46.71 -12.16 -6.04
C ALA A 6 -45.19 -11.99 -6.17
N PRO A 7 -44.57 -12.41 -7.29
CA PRO A 7 -43.14 -12.14 -7.52
C PRO A 7 -42.92 -10.63 -7.62
N PRO A 8 -41.82 -10.08 -7.06
CA PRO A 8 -41.55 -8.66 -7.15
C PRO A 8 -41.36 -8.27 -8.63
N PRO A 9 -41.82 -7.08 -9.06
CA PRO A 9 -41.53 -6.60 -10.39
C PRO A 9 -40.01 -6.51 -10.55
N HIS A 10 -39.48 -7.26 -11.51
CA HIS A 10 -38.09 -7.10 -11.97
C HIS A 10 -37.99 -5.72 -12.63
N VAL A 11 -37.66 -4.69 -11.84
CA VAL A 11 -37.38 -3.36 -12.36
C VAL A 11 -36.03 -3.45 -13.07
N SER A 12 -36.06 -3.64 -14.39
CA SER A 12 -34.90 -3.38 -15.24
C SER A 12 -34.56 -1.90 -15.10
N LEU A 13 -33.52 -1.57 -14.33
CA LEU A 13 -32.98 -0.22 -14.25
C LEU A 13 -32.67 0.24 -15.69
N PRO A 14 -33.15 1.41 -16.14
CA PRO A 14 -32.85 1.87 -17.48
C PRO A 14 -31.34 2.10 -17.58
N VAL A 15 -30.71 1.57 -18.63
CA VAL A 15 -29.26 1.71 -18.94
C VAL A 15 -28.80 3.18 -18.88
N SER A 16 -29.70 4.13 -19.14
CA SER A 16 -29.47 5.56 -19.01
C SER A 16 -29.25 6.02 -17.55
N ALA A 17 -30.00 5.49 -16.58
CA ALA A 17 -29.83 5.82 -15.16
C ALA A 17 -28.52 5.24 -14.59
N ASP A 18 -28.13 4.03 -15.02
CA ASP A 18 -26.85 3.44 -14.64
C ASP A 18 -25.67 4.23 -15.22
N SER A 19 -25.78 4.67 -16.48
CA SER A 19 -24.77 5.53 -17.11
C SER A 19 -24.64 6.88 -16.40
N ALA A 20 -25.76 7.52 -16.05
CA ALA A 20 -25.76 8.78 -15.30
C ALA A 20 -25.17 8.62 -13.89
N ALA A 21 -25.48 7.51 -13.20
CA ALA A 21 -24.91 7.20 -11.90
C ALA A 21 -23.39 6.99 -12.00
N ARG A 22 -22.91 6.29 -13.03
CA ARG A 22 -21.47 6.10 -13.29
C ARG A 22 -20.75 7.42 -13.56
N LEU A 23 -21.33 8.30 -14.37
CA LEU A 23 -20.77 9.63 -14.63
C LEU A 23 -20.70 10.49 -13.35
N GLY A 24 -21.70 10.40 -12.47
CA GLY A 24 -21.66 11.03 -11.14
C GLY A 24 -20.63 10.42 -10.18
N ARG A 25 -20.03 9.29 -10.54
CA ARG A 25 -18.99 8.55 -9.79
C ARG A 25 -17.65 8.52 -10.52
N MET A 26 -17.37 9.56 -11.29
CA MET A 26 -16.07 9.83 -11.89
C MET A 26 -15.64 11.25 -11.51
N LEU A 27 -14.34 11.47 -11.42
CA LEU A 27 -13.75 12.81 -11.24
C LEU A 27 -12.91 13.18 -12.46
N VAL A 28 -13.12 14.40 -12.96
CA VAL A 28 -12.24 14.96 -13.99
C VAL A 28 -10.98 15.60 -13.34
N PRO A 29 -9.87 15.79 -14.10
CA PRO A 29 -8.64 16.35 -13.54
C PRO A 29 -8.80 17.70 -12.84
N ALA A 30 -9.70 18.55 -13.33
CA ALA A 30 -9.96 19.87 -12.73
C ALA A 30 -10.63 19.76 -11.36
N GLU A 31 -11.58 18.84 -11.18
CA GLU A 31 -12.22 18.57 -9.90
C GLU A 31 -11.24 17.94 -8.91
N TRP A 32 -10.40 17.03 -9.41
CA TRP A 32 -9.34 16.41 -8.62
C TRP A 32 -8.33 17.44 -8.11
N ALA A 33 -7.84 18.33 -8.99
CA ALA A 33 -6.92 19.40 -8.62
C ALA A 33 -7.55 20.39 -7.62
N SER A 34 -8.86 20.66 -7.75
CA SER A 34 -9.61 21.55 -6.85
C SER A 34 -9.95 20.91 -5.50
N ALA A 35 -9.81 19.59 -5.34
CA ALA A 35 -10.15 18.88 -4.11
C ALA A 35 -9.14 19.09 -2.96
N GLY A 36 -8.04 19.81 -3.20
CA GLY A 36 -7.04 20.11 -2.17
C GLY A 36 -6.26 18.88 -1.70
N ILE A 37 -5.99 17.94 -2.62
CA ILE A 37 -5.22 16.72 -2.34
C ILE A 37 -3.82 17.11 -1.81
N PRO A 38 -3.37 16.56 -0.66
CA PRO A 38 -2.06 16.86 -0.11
C PRO A 38 -0.95 16.46 -1.09
N LEU A 39 -0.04 17.40 -1.35
CA LEU A 39 1.11 17.19 -2.22
C LEU A 39 2.11 16.25 -1.53
N LEU A 40 2.51 15.19 -2.24
CA LEU A 40 3.58 14.30 -1.77
C LEU A 40 4.90 15.05 -1.68
N ARG A 41 5.66 14.85 -0.60
CA ARG A 41 7.00 15.46 -0.45
C ARG A 41 7.99 14.94 -1.48
N ASN A 42 8.02 13.62 -1.69
CA ASN A 42 8.86 12.99 -2.71
C ASN A 42 8.11 11.87 -3.46
N PRO A 43 7.33 12.19 -4.51
CA PRO A 43 6.58 11.19 -5.26
C PRO A 43 7.49 10.15 -5.92
N ARG A 44 8.74 10.49 -6.25
CA ARG A 44 9.69 9.56 -6.87
C ARG A 44 10.08 8.43 -5.92
N GLU A 45 10.34 8.75 -4.65
CA GLU A 45 10.63 7.73 -3.62
C GLU A 45 9.43 6.81 -3.42
N VAL A 46 8.22 7.36 -3.27
CA VAL A 46 6.99 6.56 -3.11
C VAL A 46 6.80 5.60 -4.30
N VAL A 47 6.96 6.09 -5.53
CA VAL A 47 6.82 5.25 -6.73
C VAL A 47 7.90 4.17 -6.79
N ALA A 48 9.15 4.49 -6.45
CA ALA A 48 10.24 3.52 -6.41
C ALA A 48 9.98 2.42 -5.36
N ASP A 49 9.61 2.81 -4.14
CA ASP A 49 9.31 1.90 -3.03
C ASP A 49 8.15 0.96 -3.38
N LEU A 50 7.06 1.49 -3.93
CA LEU A 50 5.91 0.67 -4.33
C LEU A 50 6.24 -0.26 -5.51
N HIS A 51 7.03 0.21 -6.48
CA HIS A 51 7.47 -0.60 -7.60
C HIS A 51 8.38 -1.76 -7.15
N GLU A 52 9.30 -1.50 -6.22
CA GLU A 52 10.18 -2.54 -5.65
C GLU A 52 9.39 -3.58 -4.84
N ARG A 53 8.46 -3.13 -3.98
CA ARG A 53 7.67 -4.01 -3.10
C ARG A 53 6.70 -4.90 -3.86
N HIS A 54 6.00 -4.34 -4.85
CA HIS A 54 4.89 -5.03 -5.52
C HIS A 54 5.27 -5.59 -6.89
N ARG A 55 6.37 -5.13 -7.51
CA ARG A 55 6.79 -5.50 -8.87
C ARG A 55 5.61 -5.53 -9.86
N PRO A 56 4.84 -4.44 -9.96
CA PRO A 56 3.55 -4.46 -10.63
C PRO A 56 3.68 -4.75 -12.13
N GLY A 57 2.77 -5.60 -12.62
CA GLY A 57 2.54 -5.80 -14.04
C GLY A 57 1.65 -4.69 -14.62
N SER A 58 1.27 -4.87 -15.88
CA SER A 58 0.22 -4.05 -16.50
C SER A 58 -1.12 -4.24 -15.77
N SER A 59 -1.95 -3.20 -15.78
CA SER A 59 -3.28 -3.19 -15.13
C SER A 59 -3.27 -3.49 -13.62
N THR A 60 -2.14 -3.29 -12.95
CA THR A 60 -2.02 -3.47 -11.50
C THR A 60 -2.29 -2.15 -10.78
N ALA A 61 -3.23 -2.15 -9.84
CA ALA A 61 -3.45 -1.06 -8.89
C ALA A 61 -2.73 -1.37 -7.56
N ILE A 62 -2.12 -0.36 -6.97
CA ILE A 62 -1.48 -0.44 -5.66
C ILE A 62 -2.04 0.68 -4.80
N VAL A 63 -2.80 0.32 -3.76
CA VAL A 63 -3.18 1.25 -2.71
C VAL A 63 -2.11 1.22 -1.62
N ALA A 64 -1.64 2.40 -1.21
CA ALA A 64 -0.66 2.52 -0.14
C ALA A 64 -1.08 3.60 0.86
N VAL A 65 -0.65 3.43 2.10
CA VAL A 65 -0.94 4.36 3.19
C VAL A 65 0.36 4.91 3.74
N LEU A 66 0.45 6.23 3.74
CA LEU A 66 1.58 7.00 4.20
C LEU A 66 1.37 7.49 5.64
N ASP A 67 2.43 7.51 6.43
CA ASP A 67 2.43 8.21 7.71
C ASP A 67 2.54 9.74 7.54
N THR A 68 2.67 10.46 8.67
CA THR A 68 2.82 11.93 8.69
C THR A 68 4.15 12.42 8.09
N GLN A 69 5.07 11.52 7.76
CA GLN A 69 6.37 11.79 7.18
C GLN A 69 6.45 11.32 5.72
N ASP A 70 5.31 11.02 5.09
CA ASP A 70 5.19 10.49 3.73
C ASP A 70 5.91 9.14 3.52
N ARG A 71 6.10 8.34 4.58
CA ARG A 71 6.67 6.98 4.48
C ARG A 71 5.57 5.94 4.31
N VAL A 72 5.77 4.98 3.41
CA VAL A 72 4.83 3.86 3.19
C VAL A 72 4.79 2.97 4.43
N THR A 73 3.63 2.92 5.10
CA THR A 73 3.39 2.09 6.30
C THR A 73 2.62 0.81 6.00
N ALA A 74 1.74 0.85 5.00
CA ALA A 74 0.97 -0.29 4.54
C ALA A 74 0.70 -0.16 3.05
N SER A 75 0.67 -1.28 2.33
CA SER A 75 0.32 -1.29 0.90
C SER A 75 -0.25 -2.63 0.47
N ALA A 76 -1.11 -2.59 -0.54
CA ALA A 76 -1.68 -3.77 -1.19
C ALA A 76 -1.73 -3.55 -2.71
N SER A 77 -1.30 -4.56 -3.46
CA SER A 77 -1.47 -4.64 -4.91
C SER A 77 -2.60 -5.56 -5.28
N PHE A 78 -3.33 -5.22 -6.32
CA PHE A 78 -4.39 -6.04 -6.90
C PHE A 78 -4.55 -5.73 -8.39
N THR A 79 -5.06 -6.71 -9.13
CA THR A 79 -5.39 -6.56 -10.55
C THR A 79 -6.88 -6.30 -10.64
N GLU A 80 -7.27 -5.20 -11.26
CA GLU A 80 -8.68 -4.86 -11.45
C GLU A 80 -8.90 -4.49 -12.91
N LEU A 81 -9.80 -5.21 -13.56
CA LEU A 81 -10.14 -5.04 -14.96
C LEU A 81 -11.66 -4.97 -15.08
N ALA A 82 -12.20 -3.76 -14.90
CA ALA A 82 -13.59 -3.49 -15.18
C ALA A 82 -13.77 -3.19 -16.68
N ALA A 83 -14.66 -3.91 -17.35
CA ALA A 83 -15.01 -3.63 -18.75
C ALA A 83 -15.61 -2.21 -18.91
N VAL A 84 -16.27 -1.74 -17.85
CA VAL A 84 -16.83 -0.40 -17.74
C VAL A 84 -16.40 0.19 -16.41
N PRO A 85 -15.57 1.25 -16.39
CA PRO A 85 -15.11 1.83 -15.13
C PRO A 85 -16.27 2.42 -14.31
N ASP A 86 -16.33 2.07 -13.03
CA ASP A 86 -17.28 2.63 -12.06
C ASP A 86 -16.59 2.93 -10.73
N GLY A 87 -16.65 4.19 -10.29
CA GLY A 87 -16.03 4.61 -9.04
C GLY A 87 -16.59 3.89 -7.81
N TRP A 88 -17.85 3.45 -7.82
CA TRP A 88 -18.43 2.69 -6.71
C TRP A 88 -17.80 1.31 -6.54
N GLU A 89 -17.54 0.61 -7.64
CA GLU A 89 -16.87 -0.68 -7.64
C GLU A 89 -15.42 -0.53 -7.18
N PHE A 90 -14.69 0.42 -7.76
CA PHE A 90 -13.31 0.71 -7.39
C PHE A 90 -13.17 1.12 -5.92
N ARG A 91 -14.11 1.90 -5.37
CA ARG A 91 -14.16 2.17 -3.94
C ARG A 91 -14.28 0.91 -3.11
N ASN A 92 -15.17 -0.01 -3.47
CA ASN A 92 -15.38 -1.24 -2.71
C ASN A 92 -14.13 -2.11 -2.70
N VAL A 93 -13.44 -2.21 -3.84
CA VAL A 93 -12.16 -2.90 -3.97
C VAL A 93 -11.11 -2.24 -3.08
N LEU A 94 -10.97 -0.91 -3.15
CA LEU A 94 -10.03 -0.16 -2.31
C LEU A 94 -10.29 -0.37 -0.82
N LEU A 95 -11.55 -0.31 -0.37
CA LEU A 95 -11.92 -0.56 1.02
C LEU A 95 -11.60 -1.99 1.46
N ALA A 96 -11.83 -2.98 0.59
CA ALA A 96 -11.51 -4.37 0.89
C ALA A 96 -10.00 -4.55 1.14
N HIS A 97 -9.15 -3.91 0.34
CA HIS A 97 -7.70 -3.95 0.52
C HIS A 97 -7.22 -3.12 1.72
N LEU A 98 -7.72 -1.91 1.90
CA LEU A 98 -7.36 -1.04 3.03
C LEU A 98 -7.64 -1.71 4.38
N ARG A 99 -8.82 -2.32 4.54
CA ARG A 99 -9.21 -3.04 5.77
C ARG A 99 -8.31 -4.24 6.10
N ARG A 100 -7.61 -4.81 5.11
CA ARG A 100 -6.68 -5.92 5.33
C ARG A 100 -5.30 -5.45 5.77
N VAL A 101 -4.85 -4.28 5.31
CA VAL A 101 -3.47 -3.82 5.51
C VAL A 101 -3.32 -2.78 6.60
N ILE A 102 -4.38 -2.06 6.97
CA ILE A 102 -4.31 -1.07 8.03
C ILE A 102 -5.66 -0.89 8.75
N PRO A 103 -5.66 -0.71 10.10
CA PRO A 103 -6.84 -0.28 10.83
C PRO A 103 -7.38 1.05 10.29
N HIS A 104 -8.70 1.24 10.37
CA HIS A 104 -9.33 2.50 10.01
C HIS A 104 -9.07 3.57 11.07
N ASP A 105 -9.05 4.84 10.65
CA ASP A 105 -8.76 5.99 11.52
C ASP A 105 -10.03 6.79 11.87
N LEU A 106 -11.22 6.21 11.66
CA LEU A 106 -12.54 6.83 11.87
C LEU A 106 -12.81 7.37 13.29
N ARG A 107 -12.05 6.93 14.28
CA ARG A 107 -12.17 7.41 15.68
C ARG A 107 -11.31 8.64 15.97
N LEU A 108 -10.41 9.00 15.05
CA LEU A 108 -9.56 10.18 15.20
C LEU A 108 -10.35 11.43 14.83
N ARG A 109 -10.06 12.55 15.52
CA ARG A 109 -10.70 13.85 15.23
C ARG A 109 -10.34 14.39 13.85
N ALA A 110 -9.15 14.04 13.36
CA ALA A 110 -8.68 14.42 12.04
C ALA A 110 -7.89 13.24 11.46
N PRO A 111 -7.97 13.00 10.14
CA PRO A 111 -7.20 11.95 9.48
C PRO A 111 -5.69 12.25 9.54
N VAL A 112 -4.93 11.30 10.06
CA VAL A 112 -3.48 11.42 10.31
C VAL A 112 -2.66 10.82 9.16
N ARG A 113 -3.13 9.71 8.60
CA ARG A 113 -2.47 8.99 7.51
C ARG A 113 -3.08 9.35 6.17
N THR A 114 -2.28 9.24 5.12
CA THR A 114 -2.68 9.62 3.75
C THR A 114 -2.69 8.38 2.86
N ALA A 115 -3.81 8.10 2.19
CA ALA A 115 -3.88 7.03 1.20
C ALA A 115 -3.52 7.54 -0.20
N VAL A 116 -2.64 6.83 -0.90
CA VAL A 116 -2.25 7.09 -2.28
C VAL A 116 -2.58 5.88 -3.15
N LEU A 117 -2.82 6.11 -4.43
CA LEU A 117 -3.09 5.05 -5.39
C LEU A 117 -2.11 5.16 -6.57
N LEU A 118 -1.38 4.09 -6.81
CA LEU A 118 -0.53 3.92 -7.99
C LEU A 118 -1.21 2.93 -8.94
N TYR A 119 -1.58 3.38 -10.14
CA TYR A 119 -2.19 2.54 -11.17
C TYR A 119 -1.25 2.33 -12.34
N CYS A 120 -0.86 1.08 -12.56
CA CYS A 120 -0.03 0.66 -13.66
C CYS A 120 -0.92 0.34 -14.86
N ARG A 121 -0.69 1.01 -15.97
CA ARG A 121 -1.51 0.87 -17.17
C ARG A 121 -0.68 0.97 -18.43
N GLU A 122 -1.24 0.46 -19.50
CA GLU A 122 -0.69 0.64 -20.84
C GLU A 122 -1.15 1.96 -21.46
N GLY A 123 -0.41 2.38 -22.49
CA GLY A 123 -0.79 3.51 -23.33
C GLY A 123 -0.36 4.88 -22.79
N GLU A 124 -1.04 5.89 -23.33
CA GLU A 124 -0.65 7.28 -23.14
C GLU A 124 -0.89 7.77 -21.70
N PRO A 125 -0.09 8.73 -21.23
CA PRO A 125 -0.21 9.42 -19.92
C PRO A 125 -1.45 10.32 -19.76
N ARG A 126 -2.34 10.34 -20.76
CA ARG A 126 -3.50 11.23 -20.75
C ARG A 126 -4.53 10.72 -19.77
N TRP A 127 -5.29 11.61 -19.16
CA TRP A 127 -6.41 11.20 -18.31
C TRP A 127 -7.42 10.37 -19.11
N THR A 128 -8.00 9.37 -18.46
CA THR A 128 -9.02 8.44 -19.00
C THR A 128 -10.19 8.32 -18.02
N GLU A 129 -11.34 7.83 -18.48
CA GLU A 129 -12.49 7.55 -17.61
C GLU A 129 -12.16 6.59 -16.47
N THR A 130 -11.30 5.59 -16.74
CA THR A 130 -10.78 4.69 -15.71
C THR A 130 -10.05 5.44 -14.60
N ASP A 131 -9.25 6.45 -14.94
CA ASP A 131 -8.59 7.29 -13.93
C ASP A 131 -9.62 8.08 -13.13
N GLY A 132 -10.64 8.62 -13.79
CA GLY A 132 -11.71 9.36 -13.12
C GLY A 132 -12.49 8.51 -12.12
N ALA A 133 -12.80 7.26 -12.49
CA ALA A 133 -13.39 6.30 -11.60
C ALA A 133 -12.46 5.94 -10.43
N TRP A 134 -11.15 5.78 -10.68
CA TRP A 134 -10.18 5.50 -9.61
C TRP A 134 -10.02 6.68 -8.64
N MET A 135 -9.95 7.90 -9.17
CA MET A 135 -9.89 9.14 -8.38
C MET A 135 -11.12 9.27 -7.48
N TRP A 136 -12.31 9.06 -8.05
CA TRP A 136 -13.55 9.07 -7.28
C TRP A 136 -13.53 7.99 -6.20
N GLY A 137 -13.20 6.75 -6.58
CA GLY A 137 -13.17 5.61 -5.68
C GLY A 137 -12.16 5.78 -4.54
N LEU A 138 -10.98 6.34 -4.83
CA LEU A 138 -9.96 6.67 -3.83
C LEU A 138 -10.48 7.71 -2.84
N ARG A 139 -11.08 8.79 -3.33
CA ARG A 139 -11.62 9.85 -2.47
C ARG A 139 -12.69 9.31 -1.52
N ASP A 140 -13.65 8.56 -2.04
CA ASP A 140 -14.74 8.00 -1.24
C ASP A 140 -14.23 6.93 -0.25
N ALA A 141 -13.31 6.05 -0.70
CA ALA A 141 -12.70 5.04 0.17
C ALA A 141 -11.90 5.66 1.32
N CYS A 142 -11.17 6.76 1.07
CA CYS A 142 -10.44 7.48 2.11
C CYS A 142 -11.39 8.05 3.17
N THR A 143 -12.48 8.71 2.74
CA THR A 143 -13.51 9.20 3.66
C THR A 143 -14.08 8.07 4.53
N LEU A 144 -14.41 6.93 3.91
CA LEU A 144 -15.01 5.79 4.60
C LEU A 144 -14.02 5.00 5.48
N HIS A 145 -12.70 5.15 5.27
CA HIS A 145 -11.66 4.51 6.08
C HIS A 145 -11.02 5.48 7.10
N GLY A 146 -11.41 6.75 7.09
CA GLY A 146 -10.86 7.79 7.98
C GLY A 146 -9.45 8.24 7.62
N LEU A 147 -9.05 8.14 6.34
CA LEU A 147 -7.74 8.55 5.84
C LEU A 147 -7.82 9.89 5.10
N ARG A 148 -6.69 10.60 4.98
CA ARG A 148 -6.58 11.73 4.04
C ARG A 148 -6.51 11.15 2.62
N CYS A 149 -7.32 11.70 1.72
CA CYS A 149 -7.21 11.38 0.30
C CYS A 149 -5.92 11.99 -0.25
N GLY A 150 -5.01 11.16 -0.75
CA GLY A 150 -3.73 11.55 -1.32
C GLY A 150 -3.67 11.39 -2.83
N ALA A 151 -2.45 11.47 -3.37
CA ALA A 151 -2.20 11.48 -4.79
C ALA A 151 -2.69 10.22 -5.53
N TYR A 152 -3.21 10.44 -6.75
CA TYR A 152 -3.40 9.42 -7.77
C TYR A 152 -2.23 9.47 -8.75
N ILE A 153 -1.52 8.36 -8.91
CA ILE A 153 -0.30 8.26 -9.71
C ILE A 153 -0.52 7.21 -10.79
N THR A 154 -0.30 7.58 -12.04
CA THR A 154 -0.26 6.63 -13.15
C THR A 154 1.17 6.18 -13.42
N LEU A 155 1.37 4.89 -13.70
CA LEU A 155 2.63 4.33 -14.14
C LEU A 155 2.45 3.68 -15.52
N THR A 156 2.99 4.31 -16.56
CA THR A 156 3.06 3.76 -17.92
C THR A 156 4.41 3.06 -18.14
N PRO A 157 4.63 2.38 -19.28
CA PRO A 157 5.92 1.78 -19.58
C PRO A 157 7.10 2.77 -19.56
N GLU A 158 6.85 4.03 -19.95
CA GLU A 158 7.90 5.04 -20.08
C GLU A 158 8.09 5.88 -18.81
N ARG A 159 7.00 6.17 -18.08
CA ARG A 159 7.03 7.16 -17.01
C ARG A 159 5.96 6.96 -15.94
N TRP A 160 6.15 7.63 -14.82
CA TRP A 160 5.10 7.89 -13.84
C TRP A 160 4.68 9.37 -13.88
N GLN A 161 3.45 9.64 -13.48
CA GLN A 161 2.89 10.98 -13.39
C GLN A 161 1.88 11.06 -12.24
N VAL A 162 1.93 12.14 -11.46
CA VAL A 162 0.91 12.48 -10.46
C VAL A 162 -0.19 13.27 -11.16
N LEU A 163 -1.42 12.77 -11.15
CA LEU A 163 -2.53 13.43 -11.82
C LEU A 163 -3.04 14.61 -10.98
N GLY A 164 -3.44 15.67 -11.68
CA GLY A 164 -3.75 16.98 -11.06
C GLY A 164 -2.50 17.83 -10.78
N GLU A 165 -1.32 17.32 -11.13
CA GLU A 165 -0.04 18.01 -10.93
C GLU A 165 0.85 17.89 -12.18
N VAL A 166 1.88 18.74 -12.26
CA VAL A 166 2.89 18.70 -13.32
C VAL A 166 4.00 17.68 -13.02
N ARG A 167 4.00 17.07 -11.82
CA ARG A 167 5.08 16.21 -11.34
C ARG A 167 5.01 14.81 -11.99
N GLY A 168 6.15 14.38 -12.50
CA GLY A 168 6.33 13.07 -13.14
C GLY A 168 7.81 12.73 -13.29
N GLY A 169 8.10 11.53 -13.78
CA GLY A 169 9.47 11.08 -13.99
C GLY A 169 9.55 9.74 -14.69
N ARG A 170 10.76 9.28 -15.01
CA ARG A 170 10.94 7.98 -15.69
C ARG A 170 10.47 6.82 -14.80
N ARG A 171 9.96 5.77 -15.44
CA ARG A 171 9.59 4.51 -14.76
C ARG A 171 10.79 3.97 -13.97
N PRO A 172 10.62 3.55 -12.70
CA PRO A 172 11.67 2.84 -11.96
C PRO A 172 12.07 1.58 -12.73
N ARG A 173 13.38 1.37 -12.91
CA ARG A 173 13.84 0.10 -13.46
C ARG A 173 13.60 -0.99 -12.42
N PRO A 174 13.16 -2.19 -12.83
CA PRO A 174 13.22 -3.32 -11.93
C PRO A 174 14.67 -3.47 -11.44
N PRO A 175 14.90 -3.85 -10.17
CA PRO A 175 16.24 -4.18 -9.74
C PRO A 175 16.79 -5.23 -10.70
N SER A 176 17.92 -4.96 -11.33
CA SER A 176 18.57 -5.96 -12.18
C SER A 176 18.76 -7.20 -11.32
N ALA A 177 18.13 -8.32 -11.68
CA ALA A 177 18.51 -9.61 -11.13
C ALA A 177 20.03 -9.69 -11.34
N GLY A 178 20.78 -9.71 -10.23
CA GLY A 178 22.22 -9.63 -10.27
C GLY A 178 22.72 -10.63 -11.31
N LEU A 179 23.51 -10.14 -12.28
CA LEU A 179 24.35 -11.03 -13.06
C LEU A 179 25.04 -11.98 -12.07
N PRO A 180 25.05 -13.30 -12.32
CA PRO A 180 25.73 -14.23 -11.43
C PRO A 180 27.16 -13.73 -11.28
N VAL A 181 27.53 -13.37 -10.06
CA VAL A 181 28.92 -13.10 -9.70
C VAL A 181 29.68 -14.35 -10.13
N PRO A 182 30.61 -14.28 -11.09
CA PRO A 182 31.39 -15.45 -11.44
C PRO A 182 32.17 -15.85 -10.18
N GLU A 183 31.89 -17.04 -9.66
CA GLU A 183 32.64 -17.61 -8.57
C GLU A 183 34.14 -17.52 -8.90
N PRO A 184 34.99 -17.07 -7.96
CA PRO A 184 36.42 -17.09 -8.18
C PRO A 184 36.85 -18.55 -8.38
N ARG A 185 37.25 -18.87 -9.62
CA ARG A 185 37.88 -20.14 -9.97
C ARG A 185 39.00 -20.43 -8.97
N ARG A 186 38.82 -21.46 -8.15
CA ARG A 186 39.89 -22.02 -7.33
C ARG A 186 41.02 -22.46 -8.27
N PRO A 187 42.28 -22.11 -8.00
CA PRO A 187 43.39 -22.65 -8.78
C PRO A 187 43.52 -24.15 -8.51
N GLU A 188 43.40 -24.94 -9.57
CA GLU A 188 43.74 -26.35 -9.60
C GLU A 188 45.21 -26.51 -9.19
N THR A 189 45.43 -27.01 -7.97
CA THR A 189 46.74 -27.50 -7.54
C THR A 189 46.64 -29.01 -7.45
N GLY A 190 46.65 -29.67 -8.61
CA GLY A 190 46.76 -31.12 -8.71
C GLY A 190 48.23 -31.53 -8.80
N ARG A 191 48.91 -31.62 -7.65
CA ARG A 191 50.22 -32.29 -7.54
C ARG A 191 50.02 -33.67 -6.92
N THR A 192 50.41 -34.66 -7.69
CA THR A 192 50.53 -36.09 -7.38
C THR A 192 51.29 -36.38 -6.09
N GLU A 193 50.72 -37.20 -5.19
CA GLU A 193 51.37 -38.30 -4.42
C GLU A 193 50.38 -38.84 -3.36
N ALA A 194 49.92 -40.08 -3.47
CA ALA A 194 50.53 -41.30 -2.94
C ALA A 194 50.13 -41.64 -1.47
N ARG A 195 49.21 -42.61 -1.40
CA ARG A 195 49.35 -43.88 -0.64
C ARG A 195 49.08 -43.90 0.90
N ARG A 196 48.34 -44.97 1.26
CA ARG A 196 48.09 -45.65 2.56
C ARG A 196 46.85 -45.16 3.32
N LEU A 197 45.81 -46.01 3.46
CA LEU A 197 45.65 -47.05 4.50
C LEU A 197 45.93 -46.42 5.89
N THR A 198 45.01 -46.33 6.83
CA THR A 198 44.19 -47.42 7.41
C THR A 198 43.15 -46.80 8.37
N ALA A 199 42.09 -47.54 8.63
CA ALA A 199 40.99 -47.22 9.54
C ALA A 199 41.39 -47.07 11.02
N ALA A 200 40.67 -46.23 11.76
CA ALA A 200 40.30 -46.46 13.16
C ALA A 200 39.18 -45.47 13.61
N ARG A 201 37.97 -46.01 13.81
CA ARG A 201 36.99 -45.61 14.85
C ARG A 201 37.55 -46.13 16.21
N PRO A 202 37.08 -45.78 17.44
CA PRO A 202 35.80 -45.15 17.75
C PRO A 202 35.71 -44.22 19.01
N GLU A 203 34.45 -43.81 19.23
CA GLU A 203 33.77 -43.56 20.52
C GLU A 203 33.89 -42.22 21.26
N ALA A 204 32.70 -41.82 21.74
CA ALA A 204 32.34 -40.63 22.49
C ALA A 204 32.29 -40.96 24.01
N PRO A 205 31.50 -40.29 24.87
CA PRO A 205 31.35 -38.86 25.18
C PRO A 205 31.58 -38.59 26.70
N ARG A 206 31.46 -37.31 27.12
CA ARG A 206 30.63 -36.79 28.23
C ARG A 206 31.31 -35.80 29.22
N THR A 207 30.50 -34.78 29.55
CA THR A 207 30.28 -34.11 30.85
C THR A 207 31.29 -33.12 31.45
N GLY A 208 30.74 -32.05 32.04
CA GLY A 208 31.40 -31.12 32.97
C GLY A 208 31.14 -29.64 32.64
N THR A 209 29.93 -29.09 32.78
CA THR A 209 29.33 -28.46 33.98
C THR A 209 30.01 -27.17 34.49
N ASN A 210 29.14 -26.22 34.88
CA ASN A 210 29.32 -25.00 35.69
C ASN A 210 29.59 -23.68 34.94
N ALA A 211 29.11 -22.52 35.38
CA ALA A 211 27.89 -22.03 36.03
C ALA A 211 28.19 -20.58 36.44
N ALA A 212 27.18 -19.71 36.36
CA ALA A 212 27.07 -18.38 36.97
C ALA A 212 28.04 -17.30 36.44
N VAL A 213 27.66 -16.03 36.27
CA VAL A 213 27.18 -15.11 37.33
C VAL A 213 26.39 -13.94 36.72
N LEU A 214 25.32 -13.56 37.43
CA LEU A 214 24.49 -12.36 37.28
C LEU A 214 25.31 -11.06 37.21
N GLN A 215 24.74 -10.03 36.55
CA GLN A 215 24.55 -8.74 37.23
C GLN A 215 23.43 -7.90 36.59
N ASN A 216 22.30 -7.88 37.29
CA ASN A 216 21.25 -6.87 37.24
C ASN A 216 21.78 -5.54 37.82
N ARG A 217 21.39 -4.40 37.24
CA ARG A 217 21.07 -3.21 38.05
C ARG A 217 20.03 -2.31 37.36
N PRO A 218 18.93 -1.96 38.06
CA PRO A 218 17.89 -1.02 37.62
C PRO A 218 18.07 0.37 38.24
N PHE A 219 17.46 1.40 37.64
CA PHE A 219 17.23 2.73 38.25
C PHE A 219 16.03 3.44 37.57
N PRO A 220 15.38 4.43 38.21
CA PRO A 220 14.02 4.23 38.71
C PRO A 220 12.96 5.13 38.08
N ARG A 221 11.70 4.76 38.37
CA ARG A 221 10.46 5.52 38.15
C ARG A 221 10.51 6.91 38.81
N ARG A 222 9.93 7.91 38.13
CA ARG A 222 9.26 9.03 38.80
C ARG A 222 7.81 9.09 38.31
N ALA A 223 6.90 8.86 39.26
CA ALA A 223 5.47 9.01 39.10
C ALA A 223 5.04 10.41 39.56
N GLY A 224 3.91 10.88 39.04
CA GLY A 224 3.00 11.75 39.78
C GLY A 224 2.64 13.08 39.11
N GLY A 225 1.36 13.22 38.74
CA GLY A 225 0.66 14.50 38.92
C GLY A 225 -0.08 15.09 37.72
N THR A 226 -1.29 14.59 37.46
CA THR A 226 -2.46 15.42 37.06
C THR A 226 -3.63 14.93 37.92
N PRO A 227 -4.63 15.74 38.32
CA PRO A 227 -5.20 16.85 37.55
C PRO A 227 -5.52 18.11 38.38
N GLU A 228 -5.68 19.25 37.72
CA GLU A 228 -6.38 20.39 38.32
C GLU A 228 -7.52 20.84 37.40
N ALA A 229 -8.73 20.68 37.94
CA ALA A 229 -9.95 21.19 37.39
C ALA A 229 -10.24 22.52 38.08
N HIS A 230 -10.41 23.60 37.32
CA HIS A 230 -11.15 24.76 37.80
C HIS A 230 -12.18 25.19 36.76
N ARG A 231 -13.44 24.97 37.14
CA ARG A 231 -14.62 25.64 36.63
C ARG A 231 -14.63 27.07 37.20
N HIS A 232 -14.85 28.07 36.36
CA HIS A 232 -15.53 29.33 36.71
C HIS A 232 -16.27 29.81 35.45
N THR A 233 -17.59 29.72 35.38
CA THR A 233 -18.63 30.68 35.84
C THR A 233 -19.07 31.64 34.72
N ALA A 234 -20.33 31.45 34.33
CA ALA A 234 -21.39 32.35 33.84
C ALA A 234 -21.14 33.82 33.39
N ALA A 235 -22.04 34.19 32.47
CA ALA A 235 -22.68 35.49 32.24
C ALA A 235 -21.96 36.54 31.37
N ARG A 236 -22.44 36.73 30.14
CA ARG A 236 -23.49 37.71 29.80
C ARG A 236 -24.07 37.44 28.42
#